data_AF-A0A1B9JV75-F1
#
_entry.id   AF-A0A1B9JV75-F1
#
_cell.length_a   1.000
_cell.length_b   1.000
_cell.length_c   1.000
_cell.angle_alpha   90.00
_cell.angle_beta   90.00
_cell.angle_gamma   90.00
#
_symmetry.space_group_name_H-M   'P 1'
#
loop_
_entity.id
_entity.type
_entity.pdbx_description
1 polymer ?
#
loop_
_entity_poly.entity_id
_entity_poly.type
_entity_poly.pdbx_seq_one_letter_code
_entity_poly.pdbx_strand_id
1 'polypeptide(L)'
;MPQGKWGSKADLEYAGSKAATLEPGQMADFPINSGSTSVVFNPDGSTSIPDMIRVRNNGNGTFHGFPIDSKTAGPIFNGFE
;
A
#
# COMPACT_ATOMS: atom_id res chain seq x y z
N MET A 1 2.41 7.62 12.56
CA MET A 1 1.47 7.13 11.53
C MET A 1 1.62 5.62 11.42
N PRO A 2 0.56 4.87 11.06
CA PRO A 2 0.66 3.44 10.81
C PRO A 2 1.74 3.13 9.75
N GLN A 3 2.44 2.00 9.92
CA GLN A 3 3.55 1.57 9.05
C GLN A 3 3.26 0.16 8.52
N GLY A 4 3.08 0.04 7.21
CA GLY A 4 2.87 -1.25 6.55
C GLY A 4 4.18 -2.00 6.32
N LYS A 5 4.19 -3.31 6.59
CA LYS A 5 5.29 -4.23 6.30
C LYS A 5 4.79 -5.36 5.42
N TRP A 6 5.44 -5.53 4.27
CA TRP A 6 5.18 -6.62 3.33
C TRP A 6 5.48 -7.99 3.96
N GLY A 7 4.56 -8.94 3.78
CA GLY A 7 4.69 -10.30 4.28
C GLY A 7 5.46 -11.23 3.34
N SER A 8 5.46 -10.94 2.03
CA SER A 8 6.08 -11.81 1.03
C SER A 8 6.52 -11.06 -0.23
N LYS A 9 7.32 -11.73 -1.07
CA LYS A 9 7.64 -11.26 -2.43
C LYS A 9 6.40 -11.23 -3.33
N ALA A 10 5.46 -12.16 -3.15
CA ALA A 10 4.22 -12.19 -3.93
C ALA A 10 3.36 -10.94 -3.68
N ASP A 11 3.36 -10.42 -2.44
CA ASP A 11 2.67 -9.17 -2.11
C ASP A 11 3.29 -7.98 -2.87
N LEU A 12 4.63 -7.93 -2.95
CA LEU A 12 5.35 -6.91 -3.70
C LEU A 12 5.09 -7.00 -5.21
N GLU A 13 5.08 -8.21 -5.77
CA GLU A 13 4.79 -8.45 -7.19
C GLU A 13 3.34 -8.06 -7.53
N TYR A 14 2.39 -8.41 -6.66
CA TYR A 14 1.00 -7.98 -6.79
C TYR A 14 0.88 -6.45 -6.72
N ALA A 15 1.52 -5.80 -5.74
CA ALA A 15 1.53 -4.35 -5.62
C ALA A 15 2.12 -3.66 -6.85
N GLY A 16 3.23 -4.19 -7.38
CA GLY A 16 3.82 -3.72 -8.64
C GLY A 16 2.86 -3.84 -9.81
N SER A 17 2.13 -4.96 -9.92
CA SER A 17 1.13 -5.15 -10.98
C SER A 17 -0.02 -4.14 -10.90
N LYS A 18 -0.44 -3.75 -9.69
CA LYS A 18 -1.46 -2.71 -9.47
C LYS A 18 -0.93 -1.31 -9.74
N ALA A 19 0.30 -1.02 -9.33
CA ALA A 19 0.94 0.24 -9.65
C ALA A 19 1.07 0.45 -11.16
N ALA A 20 1.37 -0.61 -11.92
CA ALA A 20 1.48 -0.55 -13.38
C ALA A 20 0.15 -0.20 -14.10
N THR A 21 -1.01 -0.29 -13.43
CA THR A 21 -2.29 0.13 -14.00
C THR A 21 -2.60 1.62 -13.75
N LEU A 22 -1.75 2.33 -13.03
CA LEU A 22 -1.92 3.74 -12.69
C LEU A 22 -1.10 4.63 -13.64
N GLU A 23 -1.57 5.86 -13.87
CA GLU A 23 -0.76 6.88 -14.55
C GLU A 23 0.49 7.25 -13.72
N PRO A 24 1.59 7.69 -14.33
CA PRO A 24 2.75 8.20 -13.62
C PRO A 24 2.37 9.25 -12.56
N GLY A 25 2.79 9.03 -11.31
CA GLY A 25 2.52 9.90 -10.17
C GLY A 25 1.19 9.63 -9.46
N GLN A 26 0.27 8.90 -10.08
CA GLN A 26 -1.02 8.57 -9.48
C GLN A 26 -0.85 7.56 -8.34
N MET A 27 -1.53 7.83 -7.23
CA MET A 27 -1.61 6.94 -6.06
C MET A 27 -3.04 6.43 -5.89
N ALA A 28 -3.20 5.15 -5.57
CA ALA A 28 -4.50 4.52 -5.34
C ALA A 28 -4.41 3.37 -4.32
N ASP A 29 -5.56 3.02 -3.77
CA ASP A 29 -5.74 1.87 -2.89
C ASP A 29 -6.37 0.71 -3.65
N PHE A 30 -5.90 -0.50 -3.38
CA PHE A 30 -6.42 -1.75 -3.93
C PHE A 30 -6.59 -2.80 -2.85
N PRO A 31 -7.53 -3.75 -2.98
CA PRO A 31 -7.62 -4.88 -2.07
C PRO A 31 -6.30 -5.64 -2.02
N ILE A 32 -5.87 -6.01 -0.81
CA ILE A 32 -4.67 -6.84 -0.63
C ILE A 32 -4.88 -8.23 -1.27
N ASN A 33 -3.81 -8.84 -1.77
CA ASN A 33 -3.88 -10.18 -2.34
C ASN A 33 -4.27 -11.22 -1.27
N SER A 34 -5.06 -12.21 -1.70
CA SER A 34 -5.47 -13.33 -0.84
C SER A 34 -4.25 -14.07 -0.28
N GLY A 35 -4.30 -14.42 1.00
CA GLY A 35 -3.23 -15.15 1.67
C GLY A 35 -1.99 -14.32 2.00
N SER A 36 -2.05 -12.99 1.84
CA SER A 36 -0.98 -12.11 2.33
C SER A 36 -0.78 -12.26 3.83
N THR A 37 0.49 -12.23 4.25
CA THR A 37 0.92 -12.22 5.65
C THR A 37 1.48 -10.85 6.06
N SER A 38 1.16 -9.82 5.28
CA SER A 38 1.53 -8.43 5.58
C SER A 38 0.92 -7.95 6.90
N VAL A 39 1.55 -6.96 7.52
CA VAL A 39 1.12 -6.41 8.81
C VAL A 39 1.21 -4.89 8.81
N VAL A 40 0.33 -4.22 9.55
CA VAL A 40 0.41 -2.79 9.83
C VAL A 40 0.75 -2.59 11.30
N PHE A 41 1.79 -1.81 11.58
CA PHE A 41 2.17 -1.39 12.93
C PHE A 41 1.55 -0.02 13.22
N ASN A 42 0.69 0.04 14.24
CA ASN A 42 -0.02 1.25 14.62
C ASN A 42 0.78 2.13 15.59
N PRO A 43 0.51 3.45 15.67
CA PRO A 43 1.23 4.36 16.57
C PRO A 43 1.09 4.04 18.07
N ASP A 44 0.03 3.33 18.46
CA ASP A 44 -0.22 2.89 19.83
C ASP A 44 0.56 1.61 20.21
N GLY A 45 1.36 1.07 19.28
CA GLY A 45 2.13 -0.16 19.46
C GLY A 45 1.37 -1.44 19.11
N SER A 46 0.07 -1.36 18.77
CA SER A 46 -0.70 -2.50 18.29
C SER A 46 -0.34 -2.86 16.84
N THR A 47 -0.76 -4.05 16.41
CA THR A 47 -0.71 -4.47 15.01
C THR A 47 -2.11 -4.70 14.47
N SER A 48 -2.31 -4.44 13.18
CA SER A 48 -3.53 -4.83 12.47
C SER A 48 -3.23 -5.59 11.18
N ILE A 49 -4.23 -6.36 10.74
CA ILE A 49 -4.20 -7.10 9.49
C ILE A 49 -4.65 -6.13 8.38
N PRO A 50 -3.80 -5.85 7.38
CA PRO A 50 -4.17 -4.98 6.28
C PRO A 50 -5.27 -5.62 5.42
N ASP A 51 -6.22 -4.80 4.96
CA ASP A 51 -7.25 -5.18 3.99
C ASP A 51 -6.98 -4.58 2.59
N MET A 52 -6.10 -3.59 2.52
CA MET A 52 -5.74 -2.89 1.28
C MET A 52 -4.22 -2.74 1.15
N ILE A 53 -3.79 -2.40 -0.06
CA ILE A 53 -2.47 -1.88 -0.37
C ILE A 53 -2.62 -0.48 -0.94
N ARG A 54 -1.73 0.43 -0.57
CA ARG A 54 -1.61 1.75 -1.19
C ARG A 54 -0.38 1.76 -2.09
N VAL A 55 -0.55 2.11 -3.35
CA VAL A 55 0.54 2.13 -4.33
C VAL A 55 0.53 3.40 -5.17
N ARG A 56 1.72 3.85 -5.57
CA ARG A 56 1.94 4.95 -6.50
C ARG A 56 2.86 4.50 -7.63
N ASN A 57 2.47 4.73 -8.88
CA ASN A 57 3.37 4.55 -10.02
C ASN A 57 4.39 5.71 -10.05
N ASN A 58 5.69 5.42 -10.07
CA ASN A 58 6.71 6.47 -10.17
C ASN A 58 6.99 6.92 -11.62
N GLY A 59 6.43 6.24 -12.62
CA GLY A 59 6.61 6.58 -14.04
C GLY A 59 7.91 6.12 -14.67
N ASN A 60 8.76 5.40 -13.93
CA ASN A 60 10.09 4.95 -14.37
C ASN A 60 10.27 3.43 -14.24
N GLY A 61 9.17 2.67 -14.23
CA GLY A 61 9.18 1.22 -14.03
C GLY A 61 9.32 0.80 -12.55
N THR A 62 9.31 1.75 -11.61
CA THR A 62 9.25 1.47 -10.17
C THR A 62 7.95 1.98 -9.56
N PHE A 63 7.65 1.53 -8.34
CA PHE A 63 6.51 2.02 -7.58
C PHE A 63 6.91 2.34 -6.14
N HIS A 64 6.12 3.19 -5.49
CA HIS A 64 6.11 3.31 -4.03
C HIS A 64 4.86 2.62 -3.51
N GLY A 65 4.94 1.86 -2.42
CA GLY A 65 3.73 1.27 -1.85
C GLY A 65 3.94 0.55 -0.53
N PHE A 66 2.82 0.31 0.16
CA PHE A 66 2.77 -0.33 1.46
C PHE A 66 1.37 -0.93 1.73
N PRO A 67 1.27 -2.01 2.53
CA PRO A 67 -0.01 -2.47 3.08
C PRO A 67 -0.63 -1.41 3.99
N ILE A 68 -1.96 -1.31 3.98
CA ILE A 68 -2.71 -0.43 4.88
C ILE A 68 -3.91 -1.16 5.48
N ASP A 69 -4.32 -0.70 6.64
CA ASP A 69 -5.63 -0.97 7.22
C ASP A 69 -6.53 0.21 6.88
N SER A 70 -7.52 0.00 6.02
CA SER A 70 -8.39 1.06 5.50
C SER A 70 -9.13 1.84 6.59
N LYS A 71 -9.26 1.28 7.79
CA LYS A 71 -9.90 1.93 8.94
C LYS A 71 -9.00 2.93 9.65
N THR A 72 -7.67 2.76 9.57
CA THR A 72 -6.68 3.58 10.28
C THR A 72 -5.78 4.37 9.33
N ALA A 73 -5.78 4.03 8.05
CA ALA A 73 -5.03 4.74 7.04
C ALA A 73 -5.51 6.18 6.88
N GLY A 74 -4.57 7.12 6.84
CA GLY A 74 -4.86 8.50 6.45
C GLY A 74 -5.31 8.59 4.98
N PRO A 75 -5.87 9.73 4.54
CA PRO A 75 -6.26 9.90 3.15
C PRO A 75 -5.04 9.90 2.22
N ILE A 76 -5.28 9.70 0.92
CA ILE A 76 -4.27 9.99 -0.10
C ILE A 76 -4.23 11.50 -0.29
N PHE A 77 -3.09 12.12 0.03
CA PHE A 77 -2.85 13.52 -0.29
C PHE A 77 -2.21 13.59 -1.67
N ASN A 78 -3.02 13.87 -2.69
CA ASN A 78 -2.49 14.29 -3.99
C ASN A 78 -2.01 15.73 -3.82
N GLY A 79 -0.71 15.94 -3.67
CA GLY A 79 -0.13 17.25 -3.35
C GLY A 79 -0.53 18.32 -4.37
N PHE A 80 -1.57 19.08 -4.03
CA PHE A 80 -1.88 20.44 -4.47
C PHE A 80 -2.82 21.05 -3.41
N GLU A 81 -2.23 21.54 -2.32
CA GLU A 81 -2.70 22.75 -1.62
C GLU A 81 -1.51 23.71 -1.51
#